data_AF-A0AB38SR66-F1
#
_entry.id   AF-A0AB38SR66-F1
#
_cell.length_a   1.000
_cell.length_b   1.000
_cell.length_c   1.000
_cell.angle_alpha   90.00
_cell.angle_beta   90.00
_cell.angle_gamma   90.00
#
_symmetry.space_group_name_H-M   'P 1'
#
loop_
_entity.id
_entity.type
_entity.pdbx_description
1 polymer ?
#
loop_
_entity_poly.entity_id
_entity_poly.type
_entity_poly.pdbx_seq_one_letter_code
_entity_poly.pdbx_strand_id
1 'polypeptide(L)'
;MATIAEAAAHICCSRSQFDQYLAEGVITRQPSGKYDLDQVRREVLAHLRSVAAGRGGAAGNNLTEERTRLVAAKRRREERRDAFEAGQLVELESVCRCLEETLVGMRNRLLNLPGETAFLLAMRPQAECYEIVDAAVRVALEEIADPAWTAARVAAAGIESKGVKSDDKEEDVADVA
;
A
#
# COMPACT_ATOMS: atom_id res chain seq x y z
N MET A 1 -6.28 -40.59 -49.02
CA MET A 1 -5.41 -40.49 -47.83
C MET A 1 -4.26 -39.56 -48.18
N ALA A 2 -3.83 -38.72 -47.23
CA ALA A 2 -2.95 -37.60 -47.50
C ALA A 2 -1.55 -37.74 -46.87
N THR A 3 -0.57 -37.13 -47.50
CA THR A 3 0.77 -36.92 -46.96
C THR A 3 0.78 -35.79 -45.92
N ILE A 4 1.87 -35.67 -45.16
CA ILE A 4 2.03 -34.59 -44.15
C ILE A 4 1.97 -33.20 -44.80
N ALA A 5 2.54 -33.05 -46.01
CA ALA A 5 2.51 -31.78 -46.73
C ALA A 5 1.09 -31.39 -47.16
N GLU A 6 0.31 -32.36 -47.64
CA GLU A 6 -1.09 -32.16 -48.02
C GLU A 6 -1.98 -31.89 -46.79
N ALA A 7 -1.73 -32.59 -45.68
CA ALA A 7 -2.45 -32.37 -44.42
C ALA A 7 -2.16 -30.97 -43.83
N ALA A 8 -0.91 -30.51 -43.86
CA ALA A 8 -0.54 -29.17 -43.44
C ALA A 8 -1.18 -28.08 -44.32
N ALA A 9 -1.16 -28.27 -45.64
CA ALA A 9 -1.81 -27.37 -46.59
C ALA A 9 -3.33 -27.29 -46.36
N HIS A 10 -3.97 -28.43 -46.06
CA HIS A 10 -5.41 -28.51 -45.82
C HIS A 10 -5.88 -27.73 -44.58
N ILE A 11 -5.06 -27.65 -43.53
CA ILE A 11 -5.34 -26.81 -42.35
C ILE A 11 -4.68 -25.43 -42.43
N CYS A 12 -4.17 -25.05 -43.60
CA CYS A 12 -3.55 -23.76 -43.89
C CYS A 12 -2.36 -23.41 -42.97
N CYS A 13 -1.56 -24.40 -42.57
CA CYS A 13 -0.38 -24.18 -41.71
C CYS A 13 0.93 -24.56 -42.41
N SER A 14 2.06 -24.08 -41.87
CA SER A 14 3.37 -24.51 -42.34
C SER A 14 3.68 -25.94 -41.91
N ARG A 15 4.61 -26.61 -42.60
CA ARG A 15 5.06 -27.96 -42.20
C ARG A 15 5.66 -27.98 -40.79
N SER A 16 6.41 -26.93 -40.43
CA SER A 16 6.96 -26.77 -39.09
C SER A 16 5.88 -26.64 -38.03
N GLN A 17 4.78 -25.93 -38.31
CA GLN A 17 3.64 -25.84 -37.39
C GLN A 17 2.91 -27.18 -37.26
N PHE A 18 2.80 -27.93 -38.36
CA PHE A 18 2.22 -29.28 -38.34
C PHE A 18 3.05 -30.23 -37.47
N ASP A 19 4.37 -30.19 -37.60
CA ASP A 19 5.29 -30.98 -36.77
C ASP A 19 5.20 -30.58 -35.29
N GLN A 20 4.99 -29.30 -35.00
CA GLN A 20 4.72 -28.81 -33.64
C GLN A 20 3.41 -29.37 -33.09
N TYR A 21 2.31 -29.35 -33.85
CA TYR A 21 1.05 -29.97 -33.42
C TYR A 21 1.15 -31.48 -33.19
N LEU A 22 2.00 -32.18 -33.94
CA LEU A 22 2.32 -33.58 -33.69
C LEU A 22 3.13 -33.77 -32.39
N ALA A 23 4.10 -32.90 -32.12
CA ALA A 23 4.92 -32.94 -30.92
C ALA A 23 4.10 -32.62 -29.65
N GLU A 24 3.17 -31.67 -29.75
CA GLU A 24 2.25 -31.27 -28.69
C GLU A 24 1.07 -32.24 -28.49
N GLY A 25 0.96 -33.27 -29.34
CA GLY A 25 -0.10 -34.27 -29.28
C GLY A 25 -1.48 -33.73 -29.68
N VAL A 26 -1.53 -32.59 -30.37
CA VAL A 26 -2.78 -31.99 -30.89
C VAL A 26 -3.34 -32.80 -32.04
N ILE A 27 -2.47 -33.33 -32.91
CA ILE A 27 -2.84 -34.19 -34.04
C ILE A 27 -2.38 -35.62 -33.75
N THR A 28 -3.23 -36.61 -34.03
CA THR A 28 -2.87 -38.02 -33.89
C THR A 28 -1.81 -38.40 -34.93
N ARG A 29 -0.63 -38.86 -34.47
CA ARG A 29 0.49 -39.23 -35.36
C ARG A 29 0.18 -40.47 -36.18
N GLN A 30 0.29 -40.35 -37.51
CA GLN A 30 0.07 -41.44 -38.46
C GLN A 30 1.26 -41.60 -39.43
N PRO A 31 1.48 -42.80 -40.00
CA PRO A 31 2.47 -42.98 -41.06
C PRO A 31 2.14 -42.12 -42.28
N SER A 32 3.18 -41.71 -43.01
CA SER A 32 3.05 -40.85 -44.19
C SER A 32 2.09 -41.45 -45.22
N GLY A 33 1.20 -40.62 -45.77
CA GLY A 33 0.21 -41.05 -46.77
C GLY A 33 -1.06 -41.67 -46.19
N LYS A 34 -1.21 -41.76 -44.85
CA LYS A 34 -2.42 -42.29 -44.19
C LYS A 34 -3.26 -41.25 -43.46
N TYR A 35 -2.88 -39.98 -43.48
CA TYR A 35 -3.65 -38.95 -42.76
C TYR A 35 -5.05 -38.78 -43.35
N ASP A 36 -6.05 -38.80 -42.48
CA ASP A 36 -7.41 -38.36 -42.78
C ASP A 36 -7.53 -36.84 -42.55
N LEU A 37 -7.79 -36.12 -43.64
CA LEU A 37 -7.88 -34.66 -43.65
C LEU A 37 -9.02 -34.14 -42.77
N ASP A 38 -10.14 -34.87 -42.70
CA ASP A 38 -11.29 -34.48 -41.88
C ASP A 38 -11.00 -34.65 -40.38
N GLN A 39 -10.32 -35.73 -40.02
CA GLN A 39 -9.89 -35.97 -38.65
C GLN A 39 -8.90 -34.89 -38.18
N VAL A 40 -7.85 -34.64 -38.97
CA VAL A 40 -6.82 -33.61 -38.66
C VAL A 40 -7.48 -32.24 -38.47
N ARG A 41 -8.42 -31.86 -39.35
CA ARG A 41 -9.16 -30.60 -39.23
C ARG A 41 -9.96 -30.52 -37.93
N ARG A 42 -10.67 -31.59 -37.54
CA ARG A 42 -11.46 -31.61 -36.29
C ARG A 42 -10.57 -31.48 -35.06
N GLU A 43 -9.46 -32.20 -35.02
CA GLU A 43 -8.50 -32.18 -33.92
C GLU A 43 -7.90 -30.79 -33.72
N VAL A 44 -7.42 -30.17 -34.81
CA VAL A 44 -6.84 -28.81 -34.77
C VAL A 44 -7.88 -27.75 -34.41
N LEU A 45 -9.09 -27.81 -34.97
CA LEU A 45 -10.16 -26.87 -34.63
C LEU A 45 -10.61 -27.01 -33.17
N ALA A 46 -10.64 -28.23 -32.62
CA ALA A 46 -10.96 -28.45 -31.21
C ALA A 46 -9.88 -27.83 -30.30
N HIS A 47 -8.61 -27.98 -30.65
CA HIS A 47 -7.51 -27.35 -29.94
C HIS A 47 -7.55 -25.81 -30.03
N LEU A 48 -7.74 -25.24 -31.21
CA LEU A 48 -7.84 -23.78 -31.37
C LEU A 48 -9.03 -23.21 -30.58
N ARG A 49 -10.16 -23.93 -30.54
CA ARG A 49 -11.32 -23.57 -29.72
C ARG A 49 -11.02 -23.66 -28.22
N SER A 50 -10.24 -24.63 -27.77
CA SER A 50 -9.85 -24.73 -26.35
C SER A 50 -8.88 -23.62 -25.94
N VAL A 51 -7.92 -23.28 -26.81
CA VAL A 51 -6.99 -22.16 -26.64
C VAL A 51 -7.73 -20.83 -26.62
N ALA A 52 -8.63 -20.58 -27.57
CA ALA A 52 -9.44 -19.36 -27.62
C ALA A 52 -10.39 -19.23 -26.42
N ALA A 53 -10.87 -20.35 -25.87
CA ALA A 53 -11.65 -20.38 -24.64
C ALA A 53 -10.80 -20.22 -23.36
N GLY A 54 -9.49 -19.94 -23.48
CA GLY A 54 -8.58 -19.78 -22.34
C GLY A 54 -8.24 -21.08 -21.61
N ARG A 55 -8.57 -22.25 -22.18
CA ARG A 55 -8.32 -23.59 -21.63
C ARG A 55 -7.10 -24.28 -22.26
N GLY A 56 -6.35 -23.56 -23.09
CA GLY A 56 -5.23 -24.11 -23.86
C GLY A 56 -3.91 -24.14 -23.08
N GLY A 57 -3.61 -25.29 -22.47
CA GLY A 57 -2.26 -25.70 -22.06
C GLY A 57 -1.73 -25.11 -20.75
N ALA A 58 -0.93 -25.91 -20.04
CA ALA A 58 -0.32 -25.58 -18.74
C ALA A 58 0.50 -24.26 -18.74
N ALA A 59 0.97 -23.80 -19.90
CA ALA A 59 1.72 -22.54 -20.03
C ALA A 59 0.82 -21.28 -20.08
N GLY A 60 -0.41 -21.38 -20.60
CA GLY A 60 -1.35 -20.26 -20.71
C GLY A 60 -2.08 -19.94 -19.41
N ASN A 61 -2.41 -20.97 -18.62
CA ASN A 61 -3.00 -20.81 -17.28
C ASN A 61 -2.02 -20.12 -16.32
N ASN A 62 -0.73 -20.49 -16.36
CA ASN A 62 0.28 -19.89 -15.49
C ASN A 62 0.45 -18.39 -15.74
N LEU A 63 0.40 -17.93 -17.00
CA LEU A 63 0.58 -16.50 -17.31
C LEU A 63 -0.61 -15.66 -16.84
N THR A 64 -1.83 -16.18 -16.98
CA THR A 64 -3.03 -15.51 -16.50
C THR A 64 -3.06 -15.49 -14.97
N GLU A 65 -2.74 -16.59 -14.30
CA GLU A 65 -2.65 -16.66 -12.84
C GLU A 65 -1.59 -15.71 -12.28
N GLU A 66 -0.38 -15.69 -12.85
CA GLU A 66 0.70 -14.79 -12.42
C GLU A 66 0.34 -13.31 -12.66
N ARG A 67 -0.30 -12.98 -13.79
CA ARG A 67 -0.84 -11.62 -14.02
C ARG A 67 -1.90 -11.25 -13.00
N THR A 68 -2.78 -12.18 -12.65
CA THR A 68 -3.84 -11.93 -11.66
C THR A 68 -3.24 -11.70 -10.28
N ARG A 69 -2.23 -12.48 -9.88
CA ARG A 69 -1.46 -12.26 -8.64
C ARG A 69 -0.75 -10.91 -8.62
N LEU A 70 -0.11 -10.54 -9.73
CA LEU A 70 0.59 -9.26 -9.86
C LEU A 70 -0.38 -8.07 -9.78
N VAL A 71 -1.54 -8.16 -10.44
CA VAL A 71 -2.60 -7.14 -10.36
C VAL A 71 -3.16 -7.04 -8.94
N ALA A 72 -3.41 -8.16 -8.26
CA ALA A 72 -3.84 -8.15 -6.87
C ALA A 72 -2.79 -7.50 -5.95
N ALA A 73 -1.50 -7.79 -6.15
CA ALA A 73 -0.41 -7.16 -5.40
C ALA A 73 -0.29 -5.66 -5.69
N LYS A 74 -0.51 -5.22 -6.94
CA LYS A 74 -0.55 -3.80 -7.31
C LYS A 74 -1.73 -3.07 -6.64
N ARG A 75 -2.93 -3.65 -6.70
CA ARG A 75 -4.11 -3.09 -6.04
C ARG A 75 -3.89 -2.90 -4.54
N ARG A 76 -3.32 -3.89 -3.85
CA ARG A 76 -2.98 -3.76 -2.41
C ARG A 76 -1.92 -2.70 -2.12
N ARG A 77 -1.04 -2.37 -3.08
CA ARG A 77 -0.09 -1.27 -2.92
C ARG A 77 -0.78 0.08 -3.11
N GLU A 78 -1.67 0.17 -4.08
CA GLU A 78 -2.50 1.36 -4.31
C GLU A 78 -3.41 1.62 -3.11
N GLU A 79 -4.14 0.62 -2.61
CA GLU A 79 -4.97 0.75 -1.40
C GLU A 79 -4.18 1.25 -0.18
N ARG A 80 -2.94 0.77 0.01
CA ARG A 80 -2.06 1.27 1.09
C ARG A 80 -1.60 2.70 0.86
N ARG A 81 -1.31 3.08 -0.38
CA ARG A 81 -0.94 4.47 -0.72
C ARG A 81 -2.13 5.39 -0.53
N ASP A 82 -3.31 5.00 -0.99
CA ASP A 82 -4.55 5.76 -0.84
C ASP A 82 -4.88 5.95 0.66
N ALA A 83 -4.68 4.92 1.49
CA ALA A 83 -4.85 5.02 2.94
C ALA A 83 -3.80 5.94 3.60
N PHE A 84 -2.58 5.99 3.09
CA PHE A 84 -1.56 6.95 3.53
C PHE A 84 -1.93 8.39 3.12
N GLU A 85 -2.39 8.59 1.88
CA GLU A 85 -2.83 9.89 1.35
C GLU A 85 -4.09 10.41 2.07
N ALA A 86 -4.98 9.51 2.47
CA ALA A 86 -6.15 9.78 3.31
C ALA A 86 -5.82 10.04 4.78
N GLY A 87 -4.55 9.88 5.19
CA GLY A 87 -4.09 10.11 6.57
C GLY A 87 -4.49 9.02 7.57
N GLN A 88 -4.92 7.84 7.10
CA GLN A 88 -5.31 6.71 7.96
C GLN A 88 -4.11 5.86 8.38
N LEU A 89 -3.01 5.91 7.63
CA LEU A 89 -1.77 5.22 7.92
C LEU A 89 -0.63 6.24 8.07
N VAL A 90 0.15 6.10 9.14
CA VAL A 90 1.35 6.89 9.40
C VAL A 90 2.52 5.94 9.61
N GLU A 91 3.71 6.36 9.21
CA GLU A 91 4.92 5.59 9.45
C GLU A 91 5.23 5.56 10.95
N LEU A 92 5.34 4.34 11.50
CA LEU A 92 5.57 4.13 12.94
C LEU A 92 6.86 4.81 13.41
N GLU A 93 7.89 4.82 12.55
CA GLU A 93 9.17 5.47 12.85
C GLU A 93 9.00 6.97 13.11
N SER A 94 8.21 7.67 12.28
CA SER A 94 7.92 9.09 12.46
C SER A 94 7.21 9.36 13.77
N VAL A 95 6.24 8.52 14.15
CA VAL A 95 5.51 8.63 15.42
C VAL A 95 6.45 8.42 16.60
N CYS A 96 7.28 7.38 16.56
CA CYS A 96 8.26 7.11 17.62
C CYS A 96 9.23 8.28 17.77
N ARG A 97 9.77 8.81 16.68
CA ARG A 97 10.70 9.95 16.70
C ARG A 97 10.04 11.19 17.30
N CYS A 98 8.82 11.51 16.88
CA CYS A 98 8.06 12.62 17.45
C CYS A 98 7.87 12.45 18.96
N LEU A 99 7.49 11.25 19.41
CA LEU A 99 7.32 10.96 20.84
C LEU A 99 8.63 11.09 21.61
N GLU A 100 9.74 10.57 21.07
CA GLU A 100 11.07 10.68 21.69
C GLU A 100 11.51 12.14 21.86
N GLU A 101 11.40 12.96 20.80
CA GLU A 101 11.76 14.38 20.84
C GLU A 101 10.88 15.17 21.81
N THR A 102 9.60 14.80 21.89
CA THR A 102 8.63 15.37 22.83
C THR A 102 9.06 15.02 24.26
N LEU A 103 9.27 13.75 24.58
CA LEU A 103 9.68 13.30 25.92
C LEU A 103 11.01 13.93 26.37
N VAL A 104 11.99 14.06 25.47
CA VAL A 104 13.26 14.76 25.77
C VAL A 104 13.02 16.24 26.07
N GLY A 105 12.14 16.89 25.30
CA GLY A 105 11.70 18.26 25.57
C GLY A 105 11.09 18.42 26.95
N MET A 106 10.12 17.56 27.31
CA MET A 106 9.45 17.59 28.61
C MET A 106 10.46 17.42 29.74
N ARG A 107 11.34 16.41 29.61
CA ARG A 107 12.39 16.13 30.59
C ARG A 107 13.27 17.35 30.82
N ASN A 108 13.76 17.98 29.75
CA ASN A 108 14.65 19.13 29.86
C ASN A 108 13.93 20.33 30.51
N ARG A 109 12.66 20.58 30.17
CA ARG A 109 11.89 21.67 30.79
C ARG A 109 11.71 21.47 32.29
N LEU A 110 11.32 20.26 32.71
CA LEU A 110 11.12 19.94 34.12
C LEU A 110 12.42 19.95 34.92
N LEU A 111 13.53 19.49 34.35
CA LEU A 111 14.83 19.51 35.02
C LEU A 111 15.41 20.93 35.21
N ASN A 112 14.95 21.91 34.43
CA ASN A 112 15.37 23.30 34.58
C ASN A 112 14.61 24.06 35.68
N LEU A 113 13.42 23.59 36.07
CA LEU A 113 12.58 24.24 37.10
C LEU A 113 13.31 24.52 38.43
N PRO A 114 14.08 23.57 39.01
CA PRO A 114 14.81 23.83 40.24
C PRO A 114 15.83 24.95 40.10
N GLY A 115 16.49 25.06 38.93
CA GLY A 115 17.47 26.11 38.66
C GLY A 115 16.83 27.49 38.54
N GLU A 116 15.68 27.58 37.89
CA GLU A 116 14.89 28.81 37.74
C GLU A 116 14.30 29.28 39.07
N THR A 117 13.83 28.34 39.90
CA THR A 117 13.19 28.67 41.17
C THR A 117 14.18 28.86 42.33
N ALA A 118 15.38 28.29 42.26
CA ALA A 118 16.38 28.34 43.35
C ALA A 118 16.65 29.75 43.90
N PHE A 119 16.76 30.75 43.03
CA PHE A 119 17.02 32.13 43.46
C PHE A 119 15.81 32.75 44.20
N LEU A 120 14.59 32.43 43.77
CA LEU A 120 13.36 32.94 44.37
C LEU A 120 13.07 32.33 45.75
N LEU A 121 13.57 31.12 45.97
CA LEU A 121 13.35 30.34 47.20
C LEU A 121 14.36 30.67 48.33
N ALA A 122 15.40 31.44 48.05
CA ALA A 122 16.43 31.75 49.04
C ALA A 122 15.85 32.55 50.22
N MET A 123 16.08 32.04 51.44
CA MET A 123 15.68 32.67 52.72
C MET A 123 14.15 32.90 52.87
N ARG A 124 13.32 32.09 52.19
CA ARG A 124 11.85 32.14 52.26
C ARG A 124 11.29 31.09 53.22
N PRO A 125 10.13 31.34 53.86
CA PRO A 125 9.43 30.33 54.64
C PRO A 125 8.88 29.20 53.75
N GLN A 126 8.77 28.00 54.30
CA GLN A 126 8.40 26.78 53.56
C GLN A 126 7.06 26.89 52.80
N ALA A 127 6.07 27.59 53.36
CA ALA A 127 4.77 27.78 52.71
C ALA A 127 4.90 28.60 51.41
N GLU A 128 5.64 29.72 51.45
CA GLU A 128 5.92 30.52 50.24
C GLU A 128 6.73 29.74 49.22
N CYS A 129 7.68 28.91 49.67
CA CYS A 129 8.46 28.05 48.79
C CYS A 129 7.57 27.06 48.01
N TYR A 130 6.58 26.46 48.68
CA TYR A 130 5.65 25.54 48.03
C TYR A 130 4.81 26.26 46.96
N GLU A 131 4.25 27.44 47.27
CA GLU A 131 3.45 28.20 46.31
C GLU A 131 4.24 28.60 45.06
N ILE A 132 5.49 29.04 45.24
CA ILE A 132 6.39 29.39 44.12
C ILE A 132 6.67 28.17 43.23
N VAL A 133 6.98 27.02 43.84
CA VAL A 133 7.27 25.80 43.09
C VAL A 133 6.01 25.24 42.40
N ASP A 134 4.86 25.21 43.08
CA ASP A 134 3.60 24.73 42.48
C ASP A 134 3.19 25.61 41.29
N ALA A 135 3.28 26.94 41.43
CA ALA A 135 3.02 27.87 40.34
C ALA A 135 3.97 27.63 39.15
N ALA A 136 5.27 27.46 39.40
CA ALA A 136 6.25 27.21 38.36
C ALA A 136 6.01 25.88 37.63
N VAL A 137 5.64 24.81 38.36
CA VAL A 137 5.29 23.52 37.79
C VAL A 137 4.05 23.62 36.91
N ARG A 138 3.00 24.31 37.37
CA ARG A 138 1.78 24.52 36.58
C ARG A 138 2.06 25.26 35.28
N VAL A 139 2.82 26.34 35.34
CA VAL A 139 3.22 27.10 34.13
C VAL A 139 3.99 26.21 33.16
N ALA A 140 4.93 25.40 33.64
CA ALA A 140 5.68 24.48 32.78
C ALA A 140 4.78 23.37 32.18
N LEU A 141 3.79 22.88 32.92
CA LEU A 141 2.83 21.90 32.40
C LEU A 141 1.88 22.52 31.37
N GLU A 142 1.42 23.76 31.58
CA GLU A 142 0.62 24.51 30.62
C GLU A 142 1.40 24.73 29.31
N GLU A 143 2.69 25.09 29.42
CA GLU A 143 3.59 25.24 28.28
C GLU A 143 3.78 23.91 27.51
N ILE A 144 3.93 22.80 28.22
CA ILE A 144 4.06 21.46 27.60
C ILE A 144 2.75 21.02 26.94
N ALA A 145 1.61 21.41 27.51
CA ALA A 145 0.29 21.08 26.97
C ALA A 145 -0.08 21.91 25.72
N ASP A 146 0.56 23.06 25.53
CA ASP A 146 0.33 23.91 24.36
C ASP A 146 0.67 23.16 23.05
N PRO A 147 -0.27 23.07 22.09
CA PRO A 147 0.01 22.52 20.77
C PRO A 147 1.24 23.12 20.10
N ALA A 148 1.53 24.42 20.30
CA ALA A 148 2.70 25.09 19.76
C ALA A 148 4.02 24.48 20.23
N TRP A 149 4.06 23.94 21.46
CA TRP A 149 5.26 23.31 22.03
C TRP A 149 5.63 22.00 21.32
N THR A 150 4.63 21.27 20.81
CA THR A 150 4.84 20.06 19.99
C THR A 150 4.94 20.35 18.49
N ALA A 151 4.34 21.44 17.98
CA ALA A 151 4.23 21.71 16.55
C ALA A 151 5.59 21.72 15.81
N ALA A 152 6.62 22.33 16.40
CA ALA A 152 7.96 22.34 15.82
C ALA A 152 8.61 20.93 15.76
N ARG A 153 8.29 20.06 16.72
CA ARG A 153 8.80 18.68 16.82
C ARG A 153 8.05 17.74 15.87
N VAL A 154 6.73 17.92 15.74
CA VAL A 154 5.88 17.22 14.78
C VAL A 154 6.35 17.51 13.34
N ALA A 155 6.68 18.78 13.05
CA ALA A 155 7.25 19.18 11.77
C ALA A 155 8.65 18.57 11.52
N ALA A 156 9.52 18.56 12.53
CA ALA A 156 10.85 17.94 12.44
C ALA A 156 10.79 16.41 12.24
N ALA A 157 9.79 15.75 12.82
CA ALA A 157 9.54 14.32 12.65
C ALA A 157 8.93 13.95 11.28
N GLY A 158 8.64 14.94 10.42
CA GLY A 158 8.08 14.72 9.09
C GLY A 158 6.61 14.29 9.11
N ILE A 159 5.92 14.49 10.24
CA ILE A 159 4.48 14.23 10.35
C ILE A 159 3.78 15.48 9.82
N GLU A 160 3.51 15.53 8.52
CA GLU A 160 2.65 16.57 7.96
C GLU A 160 1.21 16.32 8.40
N SER A 161 0.71 17.08 9.36
CA SER A 161 -0.74 17.19 9.51
C SER A 161 -1.27 17.95 8.29
N LYS A 162 -1.87 17.26 7.31
CA LYS A 162 -2.89 17.91 6.48
C LYS A 162 -3.97 18.34 7.46
N GLY A 163 -3.91 19.62 7.84
CA GLY A 163 -4.78 20.18 8.87
C GLY A 163 -6.21 19.75 8.62
N VAL A 164 -6.83 19.17 9.64
CA VAL A 164 -8.28 19.14 9.75
C VAL A 164 -8.68 20.61 9.69
N LYS A 165 -9.22 21.05 8.54
CA LYS A 165 -9.98 22.29 8.49
C LYS A 165 -11.12 22.09 9.47
N SER A 166 -11.03 22.73 10.63
CA SER A 166 -12.19 23.04 11.44
C SER A 166 -13.05 23.99 10.61
N ASP A 167 -13.95 23.42 9.81
CA ASP A 167 -15.10 24.17 9.31
C ASP A 167 -16.00 24.45 10.52
N ASP A 168 -15.60 25.44 11.34
CA ASP A 168 -16.51 26.12 12.24
C ASP A 168 -17.42 26.98 11.37
N LYS A 169 -18.45 26.33 10.80
CA LYS A 169 -19.65 27.05 10.40
C LYS A 169 -20.42 27.34 11.68
N GLU A 170 -20.20 28.55 12.20
CA GLU A 170 -21.24 29.27 12.94
C GLU A 170 -22.50 29.26 12.08
N GLU A 171 -23.41 28.31 12.33
CA GLU A 171 -24.80 28.45 11.93
C GLU A 171 -25.40 29.54 12.82
N ASP A 172 -25.40 30.75 12.28
CA ASP A 172 -26.27 31.86 12.70
C ASP A 172 -27.72 31.34 12.71
N VAL A 173 -28.20 30.94 13.89
CA VAL A 173 -29.63 30.80 14.16
C VAL A 173 -30.17 32.21 14.39
N ALA A 174 -30.36 32.92 13.30
CA ALA A 174 -31.20 34.12 13.27
C ALA A 174 -32.50 33.79 12.54
N ASP A 175 -33.60 34.10 13.23
CA ASP A 175 -34.92 34.40 12.68
C ASP A 175 -35.93 33.24 12.56
N VAL A 176 -36.57 32.89 13.69
CA VAL A 176 -38.04 32.76 13.78
C VAL A 176 -38.49 33.09 15.22
N ALA A 177 -39.00 34.29 15.43
CA ALA A 177 -39.88 34.63 16.56
C ALA A 177 -40.96 35.61 16.09
#